data_AF-A0A4Q9FGT2-F1
#
_entry.id   AF-A0A4Q9FGT2-F1
#
_cell.length_a   1.000
_cell.length_b   1.000
_cell.length_c   1.000
_cell.angle_alpha   90.00
_cell.angle_beta   90.00
_cell.angle_gamma   90.00
#
_symmetry.space_group_name_H-M   'P 1'
#
loop_
_entity.id
_entity.type
_entity.pdbx_description
1 polymer ?
#
loop_
_entity_poly.entity_id
_entity_poly.type
_entity_poly.pdbx_seq_one_letter_code
_entity_poly.pdbx_strand_id
1 'polypeptide(L)'
;MKGIKEIKSRYNPCQVLFVERYIELLHRQTIDSYRIRLLGPLGILRELLLVIKELKKGVIFHFNPTVLLVIEETRNLIKEDDILNYPEFSKQQYLKLLNKAQESDLPKIKLMTRLLLEYNKEYLNSLFEKIEIDLNSKGNEPNCIFNSYARIDKYTTYLCSELVSLGYSTRFLYRSMNYLFVSQKNSFDDTFTDFKKFFLTQKAENYSVYFKCSFPKQIIQHLTTVDNNIEILEDIKTSFTGTTKKVNKDLKSFINNSRSIRFFKVVVTANDFFMAFKEGRNKLSELFDIINIGFIDHSLGLYDKVLIVPDDNQDNWEYLKYNYELDGNYKKGEFVYDTFSSKLKAINHNSNIDEDTKEKLASAIRYFRLGSESVEVEHEFINYWFGLEYLYSSQFAKGTINRIKDYFKKIHTLGYVQRLFNDFRDNVKRLNLQDEIHSYDDEDLSFMLEDDCLGKFYINNYLSNPLISFRAMRLKQRFIDKNCMEYLKKHELNLEHHLTRIYRTRNQIVHDAAKNMNILLLTSSLKYYLAYSIDVTTYWLTDSIPIHSIEDILELNDTLYEKYISQDLNIQDLISVNDKSFLSI
;
A
#
# COMPACT_ATOMS: atom_id res chain seq x y z
N MET A 1 10.64 17.59 -8.02
CA MET A 1 11.62 18.34 -7.18
C MET A 1 11.49 19.87 -7.24
N LYS A 2 11.07 20.52 -8.35
CA LYS A 2 10.90 21.99 -8.36
C LYS A 2 9.92 22.50 -7.29
N GLY A 3 8.74 21.90 -7.14
CA GLY A 3 7.75 22.32 -6.15
C GLY A 3 8.15 22.12 -4.67
N ILE A 4 8.96 21.09 -4.36
CA ILE A 4 9.42 20.82 -2.98
C ILE A 4 10.45 21.86 -2.51
N LYS A 5 11.26 22.43 -3.42
CA LYS A 5 12.17 23.53 -3.08
C LYS A 5 11.40 24.82 -2.74
N GLU A 6 10.26 25.05 -3.39
CA GLU A 6 9.44 26.24 -3.17
C GLU A 6 8.73 26.22 -1.80
N ILE A 7 8.20 25.06 -1.37
CA ILE A 7 7.56 24.94 -0.04
C ILE A 7 8.56 25.16 1.11
N LYS A 8 9.81 24.70 0.98
CA LYS A 8 10.86 24.88 2.00
C LYS A 8 11.20 26.33 2.29
N SER A 9 11.01 27.22 1.31
CA SER A 9 11.23 28.66 1.47
C SER A 9 10.06 29.39 2.15
N ARG A 10 8.91 28.72 2.26
CA ARG A 10 7.63 29.36 2.58
C ARG A 10 7.02 28.86 3.88
N TYR A 11 7.17 27.58 4.16
CA TYR A 11 6.55 26.91 5.28
C TYR A 11 7.56 26.68 6.38
N ASN A 12 7.08 26.60 7.63
CA ASN A 12 7.93 26.23 8.74
C ASN A 12 8.31 24.72 8.64
N PRO A 13 9.35 24.27 9.36
CA PRO A 13 9.83 22.89 9.23
C PRO A 13 8.79 21.81 9.57
N CYS A 14 7.92 22.04 10.56
CA CYS A 14 6.81 21.12 10.90
C CYS A 14 5.77 21.03 9.78
N GLN A 15 5.43 22.16 9.17
CA GLN A 15 4.54 22.25 8.00
C GLN A 15 5.14 21.55 6.78
N VAL A 16 6.43 21.76 6.51
CA VAL A 16 7.15 21.06 5.45
C VAL A 16 7.13 19.55 5.70
N LEU A 17 7.44 19.10 6.92
CA LEU A 17 7.38 17.68 7.26
C LEU A 17 5.99 17.08 7.02
N PHE A 18 4.93 17.77 7.43
CA PHE A 18 3.55 17.30 7.21
C PHE A 18 3.27 17.10 5.72
N VAL A 19 3.62 18.08 4.88
CA VAL A 19 3.43 18.00 3.42
C VAL A 19 4.26 16.86 2.82
N GLU A 20 5.56 16.80 3.14
CA GLU A 20 6.46 15.77 2.61
C GLU A 20 6.01 14.37 3.06
N ARG A 21 5.63 14.20 4.33
CA ARG A 21 5.19 12.91 4.88
C ARG A 21 3.85 12.46 4.31
N TYR A 22 2.89 13.37 4.15
CA TYR A 22 1.59 13.08 3.54
C TYR A 22 1.77 12.60 2.09
N ILE A 23 2.61 13.31 1.32
CA ILE A 23 2.95 12.94 -0.07
C ILE A 23 3.63 11.57 -0.09
N GLU A 24 4.60 11.33 0.80
CA GLU A 24 5.34 10.09 0.88
C GLU A 24 4.45 8.87 1.15
N LEU A 25 3.55 8.98 2.13
CA LEU A 25 2.61 7.91 2.49
C LEU A 25 1.78 7.42 1.28
N LEU A 26 1.48 8.32 0.35
CA LEU A 26 0.55 8.10 -0.76
C LEU A 26 1.24 7.99 -2.13
N HIS A 27 2.57 8.19 -2.19
CA HIS A 27 3.29 8.14 -3.44
C HIS A 27 3.54 6.68 -3.87
N ARG A 28 3.16 6.36 -5.11
CA ARG A 28 3.23 4.99 -5.67
C ARG A 28 4.63 4.35 -5.65
N GLN A 29 5.70 5.14 -5.61
CA GLN A 29 7.09 4.66 -5.61
C GLN A 29 7.76 4.71 -4.23
N THR A 30 7.04 5.08 -3.17
CA THR A 30 7.60 4.98 -1.81
C THR A 30 7.81 3.50 -1.47
N ILE A 31 8.84 3.11 -0.73
CA ILE A 31 8.96 1.71 -0.27
C ILE A 31 7.85 1.36 0.75
N ASP A 32 7.48 0.09 0.86
CA ASP A 32 6.42 -0.42 1.72
C ASP A 32 6.50 0.07 3.17
N SER A 33 7.71 0.15 3.75
CA SER A 33 7.97 0.63 5.11
C SER A 33 7.49 2.05 5.40
N TYR A 34 7.42 2.89 4.37
CA TYR A 34 7.07 4.31 4.49
C TYR A 34 5.73 4.64 3.84
N ARG A 35 5.04 3.66 3.25
CA ARG A 35 3.68 3.82 2.73
C ARG A 35 2.64 3.91 3.83
N ILE A 36 1.47 4.37 3.43
CA ILE A 36 0.26 4.30 4.23
C ILE A 36 0.02 2.89 4.77
N ARG A 37 -0.33 2.82 6.06
CA ARG A 37 -0.77 1.57 6.67
C ARG A 37 -2.18 1.24 6.20
N LEU A 38 -2.47 -0.06 6.11
CA LEU A 38 -3.79 -0.52 5.72
C LEU A 38 -4.89 -0.02 6.67
N LEU A 39 -4.60 0.03 7.97
CA LEU A 39 -5.56 0.34 9.01
C LEU A 39 -4.97 1.30 10.05
N GLY A 40 -5.74 2.34 10.37
CA GLY A 40 -5.56 3.16 11.57
C GLY A 40 -6.39 2.62 12.75
N PRO A 41 -6.41 3.34 13.89
CA PRO A 41 -7.09 2.92 15.11
C PRO A 41 -8.60 2.67 14.95
N LEU A 42 -9.33 3.50 14.20
CA LEU A 42 -10.74 3.21 13.88
C LEU A 42 -10.91 2.09 12.85
N GLY A 43 -10.04 2.07 11.82
CA GLY A 43 -10.04 1.02 10.80
C GLY A 43 -9.90 -0.38 11.39
N ILE A 44 -8.97 -0.59 12.33
CA ILE A 44 -8.78 -1.90 12.98
C ILE A 44 -9.98 -2.31 13.84
N LEU A 45 -10.70 -1.35 14.43
CA LEU A 45 -11.93 -1.64 15.18
C LEU A 45 -13.07 -2.08 14.27
N ARG A 46 -13.21 -1.46 13.08
CA ARG A 46 -14.16 -1.89 12.05
C ARG A 46 -13.82 -3.30 11.57
N GLU A 47 -12.54 -3.59 11.32
CA GLU A 47 -12.08 -4.93 10.95
C GLU A 47 -12.38 -5.96 12.05
N LEU A 48 -12.09 -5.65 13.31
CA LEU A 48 -12.36 -6.55 14.44
C LEU A 48 -13.84 -6.94 14.51
N LEU A 49 -14.76 -5.97 14.33
CA LEU A 49 -16.20 -6.25 14.29
C LEU A 49 -16.59 -7.15 13.12
N LEU A 50 -15.99 -6.91 11.94
CA LEU A 50 -16.23 -7.71 10.74
C LEU A 50 -15.76 -9.15 10.95
N VAL A 51 -14.55 -9.34 11.47
CA VAL A 51 -13.97 -10.66 11.75
C VAL A 51 -14.77 -11.44 12.78
N ILE A 52 -15.22 -10.80 13.85
CA ILE A 52 -16.11 -11.44 14.85
C ILE A 52 -17.44 -11.83 14.21
N LYS A 53 -17.97 -11.03 13.28
CA LYS A 53 -19.20 -11.33 12.55
C LYS A 53 -19.01 -12.52 11.60
N GLU A 54 -17.88 -12.58 10.89
CA GLU A 54 -17.53 -13.66 9.96
C GLU A 54 -17.30 -14.99 10.69
N LEU A 55 -16.65 -14.98 11.85
CA LEU A 55 -16.52 -16.16 12.73
C LEU A 55 -17.91 -16.71 13.09
N LYS A 56 -18.83 -15.83 13.53
CA LYS A 56 -20.19 -16.24 13.90
C LYS A 56 -21.03 -16.77 12.73
N LYS A 57 -20.69 -16.38 11.50
CA LYS A 57 -21.33 -16.87 10.28
C LYS A 57 -20.74 -18.19 9.78
N GLY A 58 -19.64 -18.66 10.37
CA GLY A 58 -18.91 -19.83 9.87
C GLY A 58 -18.08 -19.56 8.61
N VAL A 59 -17.84 -18.29 8.26
CA VAL A 59 -16.95 -17.91 7.14
C VAL A 59 -15.48 -18.04 7.58
N ILE A 60 -15.20 -17.63 8.82
CA ILE A 60 -13.93 -17.92 9.49
C ILE A 60 -14.16 -19.13 10.39
N PHE A 61 -13.33 -20.16 10.25
CA PHE A 61 -13.48 -21.42 11.00
C PHE A 61 -12.69 -21.44 12.32
N HIS A 62 -11.73 -20.55 12.50
CA HIS A 62 -10.77 -20.63 13.60
C HIS A 62 -10.69 -19.31 14.37
N PHE A 63 -10.96 -19.38 15.69
CA PHE A 63 -10.69 -18.28 16.61
C PHE A 63 -9.18 -18.03 16.75
N ASN A 64 -8.40 -19.09 16.99
CA ASN A 64 -6.95 -19.07 16.98
C ASN A 64 -6.42 -19.72 15.69
N PRO A 65 -5.53 -19.09 14.91
CA PRO A 65 -4.89 -17.78 15.16
C PRO A 65 -5.67 -16.58 14.61
N THR A 66 -6.62 -16.79 13.71
CA THR A 66 -7.18 -15.72 12.85
C THR A 66 -7.77 -14.53 13.61
N VAL A 67 -8.65 -14.78 14.58
CA VAL A 67 -9.34 -13.72 15.33
C VAL A 67 -8.43 -13.14 16.41
N LEU A 68 -7.63 -13.99 17.06
CA LEU A 68 -6.66 -13.57 18.07
C LEU A 68 -5.60 -12.60 17.53
N LEU A 69 -5.08 -12.83 16.32
CA LEU A 69 -4.12 -11.92 15.69
C LEU A 69 -4.72 -10.53 15.42
N VAL A 70 -6.00 -10.46 15.03
CA VAL A 70 -6.69 -9.17 14.85
C VAL A 70 -6.92 -8.48 16.20
N ILE A 71 -7.24 -9.24 17.25
CA ILE A 71 -7.36 -8.71 18.62
C ILE A 71 -6.00 -8.17 19.12
N GLU A 72 -4.92 -8.88 18.85
CA GLU A 72 -3.56 -8.44 19.18
C GLU A 72 -3.16 -7.16 18.44
N GLU A 73 -3.40 -7.09 17.13
CA GLU A 73 -3.16 -5.88 16.34
C GLU A 73 -4.00 -4.70 16.85
N THR A 74 -5.28 -4.95 17.15
CA THR A 74 -6.19 -3.95 17.76
C THR A 74 -5.61 -3.42 19.06
N ARG A 75 -5.15 -4.31 19.94
CA ARG A 75 -4.54 -3.96 21.22
C ARG A 75 -3.31 -3.07 21.00
N ASN A 76 -2.43 -3.45 20.07
CA ASN A 76 -1.18 -2.73 19.82
C ASN A 76 -1.45 -1.32 19.28
N LEU A 77 -2.36 -1.17 18.31
CA LEU A 77 -2.75 0.14 17.77
C LEU A 77 -3.43 1.03 18.82
N ILE A 78 -4.34 0.47 19.63
CA ILE A 78 -5.01 1.23 20.69
C ILE A 78 -4.05 1.63 21.79
N LYS A 79 -3.10 0.77 22.16
CA LYS A 79 -2.09 1.09 23.16
C LYS A 79 -1.33 2.35 22.77
N GLU A 80 -0.96 2.47 21.49
CA GLU A 80 -0.25 3.62 20.94
C GLU A 80 -1.15 4.84 20.67
N ASP A 81 -2.44 4.68 20.40
CA ASP A 81 -3.37 5.78 20.13
C ASP A 81 -3.72 6.62 21.37
N ASP A 82 -3.76 7.93 21.22
CA ASP A 82 -4.07 8.92 22.25
C ASP A 82 -5.18 9.90 21.83
N ILE A 83 -5.97 9.52 20.81
CA ILE A 83 -7.02 10.36 20.22
C ILE A 83 -8.40 9.79 20.53
N LEU A 84 -8.55 8.45 20.53
CA LEU A 84 -9.83 7.79 20.79
C LEU A 84 -10.38 8.19 22.17
N ASN A 85 -11.66 8.54 22.18
CA ASN A 85 -12.42 8.88 23.37
C ASN A 85 -13.12 7.64 23.94
N TYR A 86 -13.14 7.52 25.27
CA TYR A 86 -13.73 6.40 26.01
C TYR A 86 -14.66 6.92 27.14
N PRO A 87 -15.91 7.31 26.82
CA PRO A 87 -16.83 7.87 27.81
C PRO A 87 -17.32 6.87 28.86
N GLU A 88 -17.79 5.69 28.45
CA GLU A 88 -18.45 4.69 29.33
C GLU A 88 -17.47 3.71 30.00
N PHE A 89 -16.23 3.65 29.54
CA PHE A 89 -15.20 2.76 30.06
C PHE A 89 -13.84 3.38 29.85
N SER A 90 -12.81 2.86 30.51
CA SER A 90 -11.44 3.36 30.32
C SER A 90 -10.70 2.60 29.22
N LYS A 91 -9.75 3.28 28.55
CA LYS A 91 -8.77 2.65 27.65
C LYS A 91 -8.10 1.43 28.30
N GLN A 92 -7.75 1.53 29.59
CA GLN A 92 -7.11 0.43 30.33
C GLN A 92 -8.04 -0.78 30.52
N GLN A 93 -9.33 -0.57 30.80
CA GLN A 93 -10.30 -1.66 30.89
C GLN A 93 -10.44 -2.41 29.56
N TYR A 94 -10.51 -1.68 28.45
CA TYR A 94 -10.59 -2.29 27.13
C TYR A 94 -9.32 -3.05 26.76
N LEU A 95 -8.14 -2.48 27.00
CA LEU A 95 -6.86 -3.17 26.79
C LEU A 95 -6.72 -4.43 27.66
N LYS A 96 -7.21 -4.42 28.90
CA LYS A 96 -7.24 -5.61 29.77
C LYS A 96 -8.14 -6.71 29.19
N LEU A 97 -9.27 -6.36 28.59
CA LEU A 97 -10.16 -7.30 27.92
C LEU A 97 -9.48 -7.93 26.69
N LEU A 98 -8.86 -7.12 25.83
CA LEU A 98 -8.16 -7.62 24.65
C LEU A 98 -6.96 -8.52 25.00
N ASN A 99 -6.23 -8.19 26.08
CA ASN A 99 -5.08 -8.97 26.55
C ASN A 99 -5.42 -10.40 26.99
N LYS A 100 -6.62 -10.62 27.52
CA LYS A 100 -7.07 -11.92 28.04
C LYS A 100 -8.19 -12.54 27.20
N ALA A 101 -8.36 -12.05 25.97
CA ALA A 101 -9.49 -12.39 25.15
C ALA A 101 -9.58 -13.90 24.88
N GLN A 102 -10.70 -14.49 25.28
CA GLN A 102 -11.10 -15.84 24.89
C GLN A 102 -12.33 -15.77 23.97
N GLU A 103 -12.67 -16.90 23.35
CA GLU A 103 -13.85 -16.96 22.47
C GLU A 103 -15.15 -16.58 23.21
N SER A 104 -15.24 -16.91 24.51
CA SER A 104 -16.36 -16.52 25.39
C SER A 104 -16.49 -15.00 25.58
N ASP A 105 -15.41 -14.23 25.40
CA ASP A 105 -15.40 -12.77 25.58
C ASP A 105 -15.84 -12.01 24.33
N LEU A 106 -15.96 -12.68 23.18
CA LEU A 106 -16.32 -12.05 21.90
C LEU A 106 -17.61 -11.21 21.95
N PRO A 107 -18.69 -11.61 22.65
CA PRO A 107 -19.87 -10.75 22.79
C PRO A 107 -19.55 -9.41 23.46
N LYS A 108 -18.72 -9.43 24.51
CA LYS A 108 -18.32 -8.24 25.26
C LYS A 108 -17.37 -7.37 24.45
N ILE A 109 -16.38 -7.97 23.80
CA ILE A 109 -15.47 -7.27 22.89
C ILE A 109 -16.28 -6.58 21.80
N LYS A 110 -17.16 -7.31 21.11
CA LYS A 110 -18.04 -6.76 20.06
C LYS A 110 -18.86 -5.56 20.55
N LEU A 111 -19.46 -5.63 21.74
CA LEU A 111 -20.23 -4.53 22.30
C LEU A 111 -19.35 -3.29 22.54
N MET A 112 -18.23 -3.46 23.25
CA MET A 112 -17.31 -2.37 23.57
C MET A 112 -16.70 -1.74 22.31
N THR A 113 -16.29 -2.56 21.33
CA THR A 113 -15.80 -2.07 20.04
C THR A 113 -16.84 -1.24 19.31
N ARG A 114 -18.10 -1.69 19.27
CA ARG A 114 -19.20 -0.95 18.63
C ARG A 114 -19.45 0.39 19.33
N LEU A 115 -19.51 0.40 20.66
CA LEU A 115 -19.65 1.65 21.43
C LEU A 115 -18.49 2.62 21.15
N LEU A 116 -17.26 2.10 21.09
CA LEU A 116 -16.08 2.91 20.80
C LEU A 116 -16.16 3.57 19.41
N LEU A 117 -16.62 2.86 18.38
CA LEU A 117 -16.85 3.44 17.06
C LEU A 117 -17.91 4.55 17.10
N GLU A 118 -19.02 4.35 17.83
CA GLU A 118 -20.09 5.34 17.95
C GLU A 118 -19.64 6.62 18.66
N TYR A 119 -18.81 6.51 19.70
CA TYR A 119 -18.28 7.68 20.43
C TYR A 119 -17.23 8.48 19.66
N ASN A 120 -16.67 7.90 18.60
CA ASN A 120 -15.55 8.47 17.86
C ASN A 120 -15.95 8.81 16.41
N LYS A 121 -17.20 9.22 16.19
CA LYS A 121 -17.67 9.72 14.88
C LYS A 121 -16.91 10.96 14.40
N GLU A 122 -16.48 11.81 15.32
CA GLU A 122 -15.70 13.04 15.06
C GLU A 122 -14.17 12.82 15.08
N TYR A 123 -13.69 11.57 15.03
CA TYR A 123 -12.26 11.24 15.13
C TYR A 123 -11.41 11.94 14.07
N LEU A 124 -11.95 12.11 12.86
CA LEU A 124 -11.28 12.84 11.79
C LEU A 124 -10.99 14.30 12.18
N ASN A 125 -11.95 14.98 12.82
CA ASN A 125 -11.74 16.34 13.31
C ASN A 125 -10.68 16.36 14.43
N SER A 126 -10.74 15.42 15.38
CA SER A 126 -9.74 15.31 16.44
C SER A 126 -8.32 15.05 15.91
N LEU A 127 -8.19 14.28 14.82
CA LEU A 127 -6.91 14.10 14.12
C LEU A 127 -6.38 15.43 13.55
N PHE A 128 -7.22 16.19 12.87
CA PHE A 128 -6.84 17.50 12.34
C PHE A 128 -6.40 18.45 13.44
N GLU A 129 -7.15 18.52 14.55
CA GLU A 129 -6.80 19.36 15.70
C GLU A 129 -5.43 18.99 16.31
N LYS A 130 -5.13 17.70 16.44
CA LYS A 130 -3.84 17.22 16.96
C LYS A 130 -2.68 17.58 16.03
N ILE A 131 -2.87 17.42 14.72
CA ILE A 131 -1.88 17.83 13.71
C ILE A 131 -1.65 19.34 13.79
N GLU A 132 -2.72 20.13 13.83
CA GLU A 132 -2.69 21.60 13.87
C GLU A 132 -1.91 22.15 15.08
N ILE A 133 -2.01 21.50 16.24
CA ILE A 133 -1.23 21.85 17.43
C ILE A 133 0.28 21.73 17.16
N ASP A 134 0.72 20.64 16.53
CA ASP A 134 2.14 20.38 16.28
C ASP A 134 2.69 21.23 15.12
N LEU A 135 1.87 21.54 14.12
CA LEU A 135 2.22 22.44 13.02
C LEU A 135 2.55 23.86 13.49
N ASN A 136 1.91 24.30 14.57
CA ASN A 136 2.07 25.63 15.18
C ASN A 136 3.09 25.65 16.33
N SER A 137 3.82 24.56 16.56
CA SER A 137 4.84 24.50 17.61
C SER A 137 6.00 25.46 17.33
N LYS A 138 6.33 26.32 18.30
CA LYS A 138 7.35 27.40 18.16
C LYS A 138 8.76 27.00 18.61
N GLY A 139 8.97 25.74 18.99
CA GLY A 139 10.26 25.26 19.50
C GLY A 139 11.23 24.95 18.36
N ASN A 140 12.34 25.69 18.28
CA ASN A 140 13.40 25.45 17.29
C ASN A 140 14.50 24.51 17.78
N GLU A 141 14.46 24.12 19.05
CA GLU A 141 15.41 23.18 19.64
C GLU A 141 15.27 21.77 18.99
N PRO A 142 16.38 21.09 18.64
CA PRO A 142 16.35 19.80 17.94
C PRO A 142 15.50 18.74 18.65
N ASN A 143 15.55 18.65 19.98
CA ASN A 143 14.75 17.66 20.71
C ASN A 143 13.25 18.00 20.73
N CYS A 144 12.91 19.29 20.83
CA CYS A 144 11.52 19.74 20.82
C CYS A 144 10.87 19.49 19.46
N ILE A 145 11.58 19.85 18.39
CA ILE A 145 11.08 19.69 17.02
C ILE A 145 11.01 18.22 16.62
N PHE A 146 11.96 17.37 17.06
CA PHE A 146 11.88 15.92 16.87
C PHE A 146 10.59 15.33 17.45
N ASN A 147 10.18 15.76 18.64
CA ASN A 147 8.96 15.28 19.27
C ASN A 147 7.70 15.71 18.49
N SER A 148 7.67 16.96 17.98
CA SER A 148 6.61 17.40 17.07
C SER A 148 6.61 16.59 15.79
N TYR A 149 7.79 16.32 15.20
CA TYR A 149 7.93 15.50 14.00
C TYR A 149 7.40 14.08 14.20
N ALA A 150 7.70 13.46 15.35
CA ALA A 150 7.21 12.14 15.67
C ALA A 150 5.68 12.08 15.82
N ARG A 151 5.06 13.13 16.38
CA ARG A 151 3.60 13.23 16.46
C ARG A 151 2.96 13.52 15.11
N ILE A 152 3.54 14.41 14.31
CA ILE A 152 3.10 14.69 12.94
C ILE A 152 3.15 13.40 12.09
N ASP A 153 4.26 12.65 12.11
CA ASP A 153 4.39 11.37 11.41
C ASP A 153 3.26 10.39 11.78
N LYS A 154 3.03 10.22 13.09
CA LYS A 154 1.98 9.33 13.62
C LYS A 154 0.59 9.77 13.19
N TYR A 155 0.20 11.01 13.46
CA TYR A 155 -1.14 11.50 13.18
C TYR A 155 -1.42 11.65 11.69
N THR A 156 -0.41 11.99 10.88
CA THR A 156 -0.54 12.00 9.41
C THR A 156 -0.79 10.59 8.88
N THR A 157 -0.08 9.58 9.41
CA THR A 157 -0.32 8.18 9.06
C THR A 157 -1.76 7.76 9.40
N TYR A 158 -2.27 8.15 10.58
CA TYR A 158 -3.64 7.86 10.99
C TYR A 158 -4.67 8.61 10.13
N LEU A 159 -4.41 9.88 9.81
CA LEU A 159 -5.25 10.70 8.94
C LEU A 159 -5.40 10.06 7.56
N CYS A 160 -4.29 9.73 6.88
CA CYS A 160 -4.36 9.10 5.57
C CYS A 160 -5.10 7.75 5.64
N SER A 161 -4.83 6.94 6.68
CA SER A 161 -5.49 5.64 6.86
C SER A 161 -7.00 5.80 7.05
N GLU A 162 -7.43 6.79 7.83
CA GLU A 162 -8.85 7.07 8.05
C GLU A 162 -9.53 7.59 6.77
N LEU A 163 -8.89 8.51 6.03
CA LEU A 163 -9.41 9.01 4.76
C LEU A 163 -9.61 7.88 3.74
N VAL A 164 -8.64 6.96 3.62
CA VAL A 164 -8.82 5.78 2.76
C VAL A 164 -9.97 4.91 3.26
N SER A 165 -10.10 4.70 4.57
CA SER A 165 -11.20 3.93 5.15
C SER A 165 -12.59 4.57 4.98
N LEU A 166 -12.65 5.89 4.81
CA LEU A 166 -13.87 6.64 4.49
C LEU A 166 -14.23 6.56 3.00
N GLY A 167 -13.37 5.96 2.17
CA GLY A 167 -13.61 5.73 0.76
C GLY A 167 -12.97 6.73 -0.19
N TYR A 168 -11.91 7.43 0.23
CA TYR A 168 -11.07 8.23 -0.68
C TYR A 168 -9.96 7.38 -1.30
N SER A 169 -9.66 7.61 -2.58
CA SER A 169 -8.52 6.96 -3.24
C SER A 169 -7.18 7.58 -2.83
N THR A 170 -6.14 6.76 -2.69
CA THR A 170 -4.78 7.22 -2.39
C THR A 170 -4.26 8.22 -3.43
N ARG A 171 -4.63 8.01 -4.70
CA ARG A 171 -4.24 8.87 -5.83
C ARG A 171 -4.92 10.23 -5.78
N PHE A 172 -6.21 10.31 -5.40
CA PHE A 172 -6.87 11.58 -5.16
C PHE A 172 -6.17 12.32 -4.03
N LEU A 173 -5.99 11.68 -2.87
CA LEU A 173 -5.35 12.29 -1.71
C LEU A 173 -3.95 12.83 -2.05
N TYR A 174 -3.14 12.07 -2.78
CA TYR A 174 -1.83 12.51 -3.27
C TYR A 174 -1.92 13.74 -4.19
N ARG A 175 -2.85 13.75 -5.16
CA ARG A 175 -3.03 14.86 -6.10
C ARG A 175 -3.53 16.11 -5.39
N SER A 176 -4.48 15.97 -4.48
CA SER A 176 -5.05 17.07 -3.69
C SER A 176 -3.96 17.76 -2.87
N MET A 177 -3.06 16.99 -2.24
CA MET A 177 -1.95 17.54 -1.48
C MET A 177 -0.97 18.34 -2.35
N ASN A 178 -0.58 17.79 -3.51
CA ASN A 178 0.31 18.49 -4.45
C ASN A 178 -0.35 19.73 -5.07
N TYR A 179 -1.65 19.68 -5.34
CA TYR A 179 -2.36 20.82 -5.90
C TYR A 179 -2.44 21.96 -4.88
N LEU A 180 -2.94 21.67 -3.66
CA LEU A 180 -3.19 22.69 -2.64
C LEU A 180 -1.91 23.26 -2.05
N PHE A 181 -0.96 22.43 -1.64
CA PHE A 181 0.20 22.88 -0.87
C PHE A 181 1.48 23.10 -1.69
N VAL A 182 1.59 22.48 -2.87
CA VAL A 182 2.82 22.58 -3.69
C VAL A 182 2.61 23.51 -4.89
N SER A 183 1.44 23.48 -5.52
CA SER A 183 1.18 24.22 -6.76
C SER A 183 0.60 25.61 -6.52
N GLN A 184 -0.22 25.79 -5.48
CA GLN A 184 -0.83 27.07 -5.16
C GLN A 184 0.10 27.95 -4.31
N LYS A 185 -0.01 29.26 -4.52
CA LYS A 185 0.76 30.27 -3.79
C LYS A 185 -0.03 30.90 -2.63
N ASN A 186 -0.90 30.13 -1.96
CA ASN A 186 -1.70 30.57 -0.80
C ASN A 186 -1.06 30.22 0.54
N SER A 187 -1.28 31.03 1.59
CA SER A 187 -0.63 30.84 2.89
C SER A 187 -0.89 29.42 3.43
N PHE A 188 0.02 28.88 4.23
CA PHE A 188 -0.16 27.51 4.75
C PHE A 188 -1.45 27.42 5.55
N ASP A 189 -1.70 28.38 6.44
CA ASP A 189 -2.82 28.33 7.38
C ASP A 189 -4.18 28.41 6.67
N ASP A 190 -4.30 29.27 5.65
CA ASP A 190 -5.51 29.35 4.81
C ASP A 190 -5.72 28.02 4.07
N THR A 191 -4.65 27.51 3.44
CA THR A 191 -4.70 26.26 2.67
C THR A 191 -5.03 25.06 3.56
N PHE A 192 -4.50 25.01 4.78
CA PHE A 192 -4.77 23.96 5.75
C PHE A 192 -6.20 24.03 6.28
N THR A 193 -6.72 25.25 6.50
CA THR A 193 -8.11 25.46 6.89
C THR A 193 -9.07 24.98 5.80
N ASP A 194 -8.81 25.32 4.54
CA ASP A 194 -9.60 24.86 3.40
C ASP A 194 -9.50 23.33 3.22
N PHE A 195 -8.31 22.77 3.38
CA PHE A 195 -8.06 21.33 3.33
C PHE A 195 -8.86 20.59 4.43
N LYS A 196 -8.79 21.05 5.67
CA LYS A 196 -9.57 20.52 6.81
C LYS A 196 -11.07 20.62 6.54
N LYS A 197 -11.54 21.80 6.11
CA LYS A 197 -12.95 22.03 5.79
C LYS A 197 -13.45 21.09 4.69
N PHE A 198 -12.67 20.88 3.63
CA PHE A 198 -13.02 19.96 2.55
C PHE A 198 -13.32 18.57 3.10
N PHE A 199 -12.39 17.93 3.82
CA PHE A 199 -12.59 16.56 4.29
C PHE A 199 -13.63 16.40 5.40
N LEU A 200 -13.92 17.46 6.18
CA LEU A 200 -14.95 17.41 7.22
C LEU A 200 -16.37 17.68 6.72
N THR A 201 -16.53 18.37 5.58
CA THR A 201 -17.84 18.82 5.10
C THR A 201 -18.28 18.19 3.79
N GLN A 202 -17.33 17.77 2.95
CA GLN A 202 -17.62 17.19 1.65
C GLN A 202 -18.32 15.84 1.82
N LYS A 203 -19.39 15.66 1.04
CA LYS A 203 -20.10 14.37 0.91
C LYS A 203 -19.78 13.77 -0.45
N ALA A 204 -20.05 12.47 -0.57
CA ALA A 204 -19.97 11.78 -1.84
C ALA A 204 -20.83 12.51 -2.89
N GLU A 205 -20.26 12.71 -4.08
CA GLU A 205 -20.89 13.35 -5.22
C GLU A 205 -21.32 12.29 -6.24
N ASN A 206 -22.23 12.67 -7.14
CA ASN A 206 -22.60 11.82 -8.26
C ASN A 206 -21.69 12.07 -9.45
N TYR A 207 -21.26 10.98 -10.08
CA TYR A 207 -20.39 10.96 -11.24
C TYR A 207 -21.01 10.14 -12.35
N SER A 208 -20.87 10.64 -13.56
CA SER A 208 -21.10 9.93 -14.81
C SER A 208 -19.77 9.41 -15.35
N VAL A 209 -19.61 8.07 -15.38
CA VAL A 209 -18.41 7.39 -15.90
C VAL A 209 -18.72 6.81 -17.27
N TYR A 210 -17.96 7.23 -18.28
CA TYR A 210 -18.17 6.85 -19.68
C TYR A 210 -17.09 5.88 -20.16
N PHE A 211 -17.51 4.67 -20.47
CA PHE A 211 -16.66 3.62 -21.06
C PHE A 211 -16.91 3.51 -22.55
N LYS A 212 -15.83 3.45 -23.34
CA LYS A 212 -15.90 3.27 -24.79
C LYS A 212 -15.59 1.81 -25.13
N CYS A 213 -16.50 1.16 -25.84
CA CYS A 213 -16.39 -0.26 -26.17
C CYS A 213 -16.71 -0.50 -27.64
N SER A 214 -16.03 -1.47 -28.25
CA SER A 214 -16.28 -1.96 -29.60
C SER A 214 -16.92 -3.34 -29.52
N PHE A 215 -18.01 -3.51 -30.25
CA PHE A 215 -18.78 -4.74 -30.33
C PHE A 215 -18.96 -5.19 -31.79
N PRO A 216 -19.01 -6.51 -32.03
CA PRO A 216 -19.58 -7.04 -33.26
C PRO A 216 -21.05 -6.63 -33.43
N LYS A 217 -21.50 -6.49 -34.69
CA LYS A 217 -22.87 -6.03 -35.01
C LYS A 217 -23.95 -6.90 -34.37
N GLN A 218 -23.70 -8.20 -34.24
CA GLN A 218 -24.61 -9.18 -33.65
C GLN A 218 -24.91 -8.81 -32.20
N ILE A 219 -23.91 -8.44 -31.41
CA ILE A 219 -24.09 -8.07 -30.00
C ILE A 219 -24.86 -6.76 -29.88
N ILE A 220 -24.52 -5.76 -30.71
CA ILE A 220 -25.12 -4.42 -30.65
C ILE A 220 -26.64 -4.45 -30.73
N GLN A 221 -27.21 -5.36 -31.54
CA GLN A 221 -28.65 -5.50 -31.71
C GLN A 221 -29.38 -6.02 -30.45
N HIS A 222 -28.65 -6.69 -29.57
CA HIS A 222 -29.17 -7.31 -28.35
C HIS A 222 -28.68 -6.61 -27.07
N LEU A 223 -27.87 -5.56 -27.19
CA LEU A 223 -27.40 -4.80 -26.03
C LEU A 223 -28.58 -4.17 -25.30
N THR A 224 -28.83 -4.67 -24.10
CA THR A 224 -29.79 -4.12 -23.15
C THR A 224 -29.12 -4.01 -21.79
N THR A 225 -29.61 -3.11 -20.95
CA THR A 225 -29.20 -3.00 -19.56
C THR A 225 -30.35 -3.40 -18.66
N VAL A 226 -30.03 -4.13 -17.60
CA VAL A 226 -30.94 -4.42 -16.48
C VAL A 226 -30.68 -3.49 -15.28
N ASP A 227 -29.57 -2.75 -15.29
CA ASP A 227 -29.23 -1.77 -14.27
C ASP A 227 -29.66 -0.37 -14.75
N ASN A 228 -30.56 0.25 -13.99
CA ASN A 228 -31.04 1.62 -14.22
C ASN A 228 -29.93 2.67 -14.15
N ASN A 229 -28.77 2.34 -13.56
CA ASN A 229 -27.62 3.23 -13.48
C ASN A 229 -26.71 3.16 -14.72
N ILE A 230 -26.97 2.24 -15.66
CA ILE A 230 -26.18 2.09 -16.87
C ILE A 230 -27.03 2.48 -18.08
N GLU A 231 -26.55 3.47 -18.83
CA GLU A 231 -27.15 3.93 -20.08
C GLU A 231 -26.22 3.59 -21.25
N ILE A 232 -26.78 2.95 -22.28
CA ILE A 232 -26.05 2.59 -23.51
C ILE A 232 -26.29 3.68 -24.55
N LEU A 233 -25.21 4.32 -24.99
CA LEU A 233 -25.23 5.47 -25.88
C LEU A 233 -24.55 5.15 -27.21
N GLU A 234 -25.12 5.65 -28.31
CA GLU A 234 -24.47 5.64 -29.63
C GLU A 234 -23.46 6.79 -29.79
N ASP A 235 -23.70 7.90 -29.11
CA ASP A 235 -22.84 9.09 -29.05
C ASP A 235 -22.88 9.69 -27.63
N ILE A 236 -21.75 10.20 -27.15
CA ILE A 236 -21.65 10.92 -25.87
C ILE A 236 -22.13 12.37 -25.99
N LYS A 237 -22.10 12.97 -27.19
CA LYS A 237 -22.39 14.42 -27.38
C LYS A 237 -23.77 14.86 -26.91
N THR A 238 -24.74 13.96 -26.87
CA THR A 238 -26.10 14.25 -26.41
C THR A 238 -26.22 14.28 -24.89
N SER A 239 -25.36 13.54 -24.19
CA SER A 239 -25.41 13.35 -22.73
C SER A 239 -24.35 14.16 -21.99
N PHE A 240 -23.28 14.58 -22.67
CA PHE A 240 -22.22 15.41 -22.12
C PHE A 240 -22.28 16.83 -22.70
N THR A 241 -22.55 17.83 -21.86
CA THR A 241 -22.76 19.23 -22.24
C THR A 241 -21.65 20.19 -21.80
N GLY A 242 -20.54 19.66 -21.26
CA GLY A 242 -19.38 20.46 -20.84
C GLY A 242 -18.90 21.44 -21.93
N THR A 243 -18.58 22.66 -21.53
CA THR A 243 -18.37 23.79 -22.45
C THR A 243 -17.16 23.59 -23.37
N THR A 244 -17.39 23.96 -24.63
CA THR A 244 -16.52 23.74 -25.79
C THR A 244 -15.19 24.51 -25.79
N LYS A 245 -14.94 25.43 -24.84
CA LYS A 245 -13.71 26.25 -24.80
C LYS A 245 -12.43 25.43 -24.50
N LYS A 246 -12.57 24.20 -23.99
CA LYS A 246 -11.46 23.28 -23.63
C LYS A 246 -11.54 21.90 -24.29
N VAL A 247 -12.18 21.76 -25.45
CA VAL A 247 -12.18 20.46 -26.17
C VAL A 247 -10.79 20.21 -26.75
N ASN A 248 -9.93 19.55 -25.96
CA ASN A 248 -8.61 19.08 -26.37
C ASN A 248 -8.75 18.01 -27.49
N LYS A 249 -7.72 17.83 -28.32
CA LYS A 249 -7.63 16.74 -29.32
C LYS A 249 -7.97 15.37 -28.72
N ASP A 250 -7.57 15.14 -27.47
CA ASP A 250 -7.86 13.90 -26.75
C ASP A 250 -9.37 13.63 -26.60
N LEU A 251 -10.17 14.62 -26.21
CA LEU A 251 -11.62 14.46 -26.06
C LEU A 251 -12.29 14.20 -27.42
N LYS A 252 -11.85 14.90 -28.49
CA LYS A 252 -12.33 14.64 -29.86
C LYS A 252 -12.02 13.21 -30.30
N SER A 253 -10.82 12.70 -29.99
CA SER A 253 -10.43 11.33 -30.33
C SER A 253 -11.27 10.28 -29.60
N PHE A 254 -11.67 10.56 -28.35
CA PHE A 254 -12.53 9.68 -27.57
C PHE A 254 -13.96 9.66 -28.10
N ILE A 255 -14.50 10.83 -28.45
CA ILE A 255 -15.86 11.03 -28.97
C ILE A 255 -16.01 10.58 -30.44
N ASN A 256 -14.94 10.13 -31.11
CA ASN A 256 -15.08 9.59 -32.47
C ASN A 256 -15.92 8.31 -32.47
N ASN A 257 -17.07 8.38 -33.15
CA ASN A 257 -18.03 7.30 -33.28
C ASN A 257 -17.70 6.42 -34.49
N SER A 258 -18.00 5.14 -34.34
CA SER A 258 -18.08 4.20 -35.46
C SER A 258 -19.29 3.31 -35.25
N ARG A 259 -19.77 2.64 -36.31
CA ARG A 259 -20.95 1.77 -36.21
C ARG A 259 -20.78 0.62 -35.20
N SER A 260 -19.55 0.18 -34.93
CA SER A 260 -19.24 -0.89 -33.98
C SER A 260 -18.99 -0.39 -32.56
N ILE A 261 -18.94 0.94 -32.33
CA ILE A 261 -18.66 1.51 -31.02
C ILE A 261 -19.97 1.79 -30.29
N ARG A 262 -19.99 1.50 -28.98
CA ARG A 262 -21.01 1.95 -28.04
C ARG A 262 -20.33 2.53 -26.81
N PHE A 263 -21.01 3.49 -26.19
CA PHE A 263 -20.57 4.09 -24.93
C PHE A 263 -21.50 3.64 -23.82
N PHE A 264 -20.93 3.28 -22.67
CA PHE A 264 -21.70 3.02 -21.46
C PHE A 264 -21.50 4.17 -20.51
N LYS A 265 -22.57 4.89 -20.20
CA LYS A 265 -22.60 5.89 -19.13
C LYS A 265 -23.09 5.18 -17.86
N VAL A 266 -22.23 5.14 -16.85
CA VAL A 266 -22.53 4.53 -15.56
C VAL A 266 -22.59 5.62 -14.51
N VAL A 267 -23.73 5.73 -13.82
CA VAL A 267 -23.93 6.70 -12.73
C VAL A 267 -23.57 6.05 -11.39
N VAL A 268 -22.69 6.72 -10.65
CA VAL A 268 -22.17 6.25 -9.36
C VAL A 268 -22.02 7.40 -8.37
N THR A 269 -22.16 7.10 -7.09
CA THR A 269 -21.90 8.04 -5.99
C THR A 269 -20.55 7.68 -5.37
N ALA A 270 -19.62 8.64 -5.30
CA ALA A 270 -18.28 8.41 -4.78
C ALA A 270 -17.68 9.69 -4.17
N ASN A 271 -16.62 9.53 -3.37
CA ASN A 271 -15.93 10.67 -2.75
C ASN A 271 -14.92 11.36 -3.68
N ASP A 272 -14.48 10.68 -4.74
CA ASP A 272 -13.56 11.22 -5.73
C ASP A 272 -13.63 10.48 -7.08
N PHE A 273 -13.06 11.09 -8.12
CA PHE A 273 -13.04 10.58 -9.50
C PHE A 273 -12.47 9.17 -9.66
N PHE A 274 -11.44 8.78 -8.89
CA PHE A 274 -10.85 7.44 -9.00
C PHE A 274 -11.76 6.40 -8.34
N MET A 275 -12.48 6.78 -7.28
CA MET A 275 -13.48 5.91 -6.66
C MET A 275 -14.74 5.78 -7.50
N ALA A 276 -15.18 6.88 -8.13
CA ALA A 276 -16.22 6.82 -9.15
C ALA A 276 -15.83 5.86 -10.28
N PHE A 277 -14.60 5.97 -10.79
CA PHE A 277 -14.09 5.05 -11.80
C PHE A 277 -14.12 3.58 -11.36
N LYS A 278 -13.65 3.27 -10.14
CA LYS A 278 -13.66 1.91 -9.60
C LYS A 278 -15.08 1.35 -9.51
N GLU A 279 -16.01 2.11 -8.93
CA GLU A 279 -17.40 1.68 -8.80
C GLU A 279 -18.10 1.55 -10.16
N GLY A 280 -17.84 2.48 -11.08
CA GLY A 280 -18.37 2.43 -12.45
C GLY A 280 -17.90 1.20 -13.20
N ARG A 281 -16.62 0.82 -13.01
CA ARG A 281 -16.04 -0.37 -13.61
C ARG A 281 -16.65 -1.65 -13.03
N ASN A 282 -16.83 -1.72 -11.71
CA ASN A 282 -17.48 -2.86 -11.06
C ASN A 282 -18.88 -3.12 -11.63
N LYS A 283 -19.69 -2.07 -11.78
CA LYS A 283 -21.04 -2.18 -12.38
C LYS A 283 -20.99 -2.57 -13.86
N LEU A 284 -20.03 -2.01 -14.62
CA LEU A 284 -19.87 -2.39 -16.03
C LEU A 284 -19.45 -3.86 -16.18
N SER A 285 -18.59 -4.38 -15.29
CA SER A 285 -18.16 -5.78 -15.31
C SER A 285 -19.35 -6.72 -15.17
N GLU A 286 -20.30 -6.42 -14.26
CA GLU A 286 -21.52 -7.23 -14.09
C GLU A 286 -22.35 -7.30 -15.37
N LEU A 287 -22.41 -6.20 -16.15
CA LEU A 287 -23.06 -6.20 -17.45
C LEU A 287 -22.29 -7.04 -18.48
N PHE A 288 -20.96 -6.97 -18.47
CA PHE A 288 -20.12 -7.77 -19.36
C PHE A 288 -20.23 -9.26 -19.06
N ASP A 289 -20.41 -9.66 -17.81
CA ASP A 289 -20.64 -11.05 -17.44
C ASP A 289 -21.90 -11.60 -18.13
N ILE A 290 -22.99 -10.82 -18.17
CA ILE A 290 -24.22 -11.19 -18.88
C ILE A 290 -23.99 -11.27 -20.39
N ILE A 291 -23.29 -10.29 -20.98
CA ILE A 291 -22.99 -10.29 -22.42
C ILE A 291 -22.13 -11.52 -22.78
N ASN A 292 -21.13 -11.83 -21.97
CA ASN A 292 -20.24 -12.97 -22.20
C ASN A 292 -20.99 -14.31 -22.16
N ILE A 293 -22.00 -14.47 -21.31
CA ILE A 293 -22.85 -15.67 -21.31
C ILE A 293 -23.61 -15.83 -22.64
N GLY A 294 -24.15 -14.73 -23.17
CA GLY A 294 -24.93 -14.75 -24.41
C GLY A 294 -24.08 -14.82 -25.69
N PHE A 295 -22.84 -14.33 -25.65
CA PHE A 295 -22.00 -14.14 -26.82
C PHE A 295 -20.55 -14.64 -26.62
N ILE A 296 -20.38 -15.85 -26.07
CA ILE A 296 -19.08 -16.46 -25.72
C ILE A 296 -18.03 -16.36 -26.85
N ASP A 297 -18.42 -16.59 -28.11
CA ASP A 297 -17.48 -16.64 -29.24
C ASP A 297 -17.05 -15.26 -29.77
N HIS A 298 -17.47 -14.17 -29.13
CA HIS A 298 -17.24 -12.82 -29.61
C HIS A 298 -16.36 -12.02 -28.65
N SER A 299 -15.23 -11.52 -29.16
CA SER A 299 -14.35 -10.66 -28.38
C SER A 299 -14.91 -9.24 -28.24
N LEU A 300 -15.00 -8.75 -27.01
CA LEU A 300 -15.33 -7.36 -26.70
C LEU A 300 -14.07 -6.51 -26.71
N GLY A 301 -14.08 -5.40 -27.46
CA GLY A 301 -12.96 -4.47 -27.50
C GLY A 301 -13.16 -3.32 -26.53
N LEU A 302 -12.52 -3.33 -25.36
CA LEU A 302 -12.59 -2.21 -24.43
C LEU A 302 -11.43 -1.23 -24.68
N TYR A 303 -11.74 0.07 -24.77
CA TYR A 303 -10.73 1.11 -24.95
C TYR A 303 -10.07 1.46 -23.61
N ASP A 304 -8.76 1.67 -23.63
CA ASP A 304 -7.97 1.98 -22.42
C ASP A 304 -8.34 3.32 -21.76
N LYS A 305 -8.96 4.27 -22.46
CA LYS A 305 -9.35 5.56 -21.87
C LYS A 305 -10.79 5.52 -21.34
N VAL A 306 -11.01 6.04 -20.14
CA VAL A 306 -12.33 6.22 -19.52
C VAL A 306 -12.51 7.66 -19.10
N LEU A 307 -13.65 8.25 -19.46
CA LEU A 307 -13.98 9.64 -19.14
C LEU A 307 -14.85 9.67 -17.89
N ILE A 308 -14.48 10.45 -16.88
CA ILE A 308 -15.25 10.63 -15.65
C ILE A 308 -15.67 12.09 -15.54
N VAL A 309 -16.96 12.31 -15.27
CA VAL A 309 -17.57 13.65 -15.24
C VAL A 309 -18.40 13.79 -13.96
N PRO A 310 -18.15 14.79 -13.11
CA PRO A 310 -19.04 15.13 -12.00
C PRO A 310 -20.36 15.66 -12.56
N ASP A 311 -21.48 15.20 -12.01
CA ASP A 311 -22.80 15.62 -12.50
C ASP A 311 -23.06 17.11 -12.23
N ASP A 312 -22.58 17.63 -11.10
CA ASP A 312 -22.75 19.03 -10.67
C ASP A 312 -21.85 20.01 -11.46
N ASN A 313 -20.77 19.52 -12.07
CA ASN A 313 -19.84 20.36 -12.82
C ASN A 313 -19.20 19.60 -13.99
N GLN A 314 -19.90 19.61 -15.12
CA GLN A 314 -19.47 18.92 -16.34
C GLN A 314 -18.20 19.51 -16.99
N ASP A 315 -17.73 20.68 -16.56
CA ASP A 315 -16.48 21.26 -17.03
C ASP A 315 -15.24 20.68 -16.31
N ASN A 316 -15.42 19.97 -15.20
CA ASN A 316 -14.36 19.39 -14.39
C ASN A 316 -14.19 17.88 -14.60
N TRP A 317 -14.02 17.48 -15.86
CA TRP A 317 -13.87 16.07 -16.25
C TRP A 317 -12.40 15.60 -16.21
N GLU A 318 -12.20 14.29 -16.07
CA GLU A 318 -10.88 13.63 -16.03
C GLU A 318 -10.85 12.39 -16.95
N TYR A 319 -9.65 12.06 -17.45
CA TYR A 319 -9.38 10.79 -18.15
C TYR A 319 -8.55 9.86 -17.27
N LEU A 320 -9.02 8.64 -17.10
CA LEU A 320 -8.26 7.56 -16.48
C LEU A 320 -8.00 6.43 -17.47
N LYS A 321 -6.93 5.67 -17.19
CA LYS A 321 -6.70 4.39 -17.84
C LYS A 321 -7.63 3.33 -17.24
N TYR A 322 -8.08 2.39 -18.06
CA TYR A 322 -8.96 1.34 -17.61
C TYR A 322 -8.25 0.36 -16.67
N ASN A 323 -7.00 0.03 -16.94
CA ASN A 323 -6.24 -0.91 -16.12
C ASN A 323 -5.79 -0.28 -14.80
N TYR A 324 -5.78 -1.09 -13.73
CA TYR A 324 -5.26 -0.66 -12.43
C TYR A 324 -3.74 -0.42 -12.50
N GLU A 325 -3.29 0.64 -11.84
CA GLU A 325 -1.87 0.86 -11.57
C GLU A 325 -1.62 0.55 -10.09
N LEU A 326 -1.06 -0.63 -9.79
CA LEU A 326 -0.66 -0.98 -8.43
C LEU A 326 0.53 -0.14 -7.96
N ASP A 327 0.53 0.21 -6.67
CA ASP A 327 1.66 0.86 -6.03
C ASP A 327 2.86 -0.10 -5.93
N GLY A 328 4.09 0.43 -6.03
CA GLY A 328 5.30 -0.38 -6.10
C GLY A 328 6.46 0.37 -6.74
N ASN A 329 7.63 0.40 -6.10
CA ASN A 329 8.85 0.84 -6.76
C ASN A 329 9.64 -0.36 -7.25
N TYR A 330 9.33 -0.87 -8.43
CA TYR A 330 10.12 -1.95 -9.02
C TYR A 330 11.15 -1.33 -9.96
N LYS A 331 12.42 -1.71 -9.80
CA LYS A 331 13.45 -1.41 -10.81
C LYS A 331 12.99 -1.97 -12.17
N LYS A 332 13.16 -1.18 -13.22
CA LYS A 332 12.77 -1.50 -14.60
C LYS A 332 13.88 -1.05 -15.55
N GLY A 333 13.91 -1.65 -16.73
CA GLY A 333 14.83 -1.26 -17.81
C GLY A 333 15.69 -2.41 -18.30
N GLU A 334 16.49 -2.13 -19.31
CA GLU A 334 17.33 -3.10 -20.03
C GLU A 334 18.35 -3.75 -19.09
N PHE A 335 19.07 -2.96 -18.29
CA PHE A 335 20.04 -3.46 -17.31
C PHE A 335 19.44 -4.49 -16.34
N VAL A 336 18.19 -4.25 -15.92
CA VAL A 336 17.46 -5.17 -15.03
C VAL A 336 17.17 -6.47 -15.80
N TYR A 337 16.60 -6.37 -16.99
CA TYR A 337 16.34 -7.54 -17.82
C TYR A 337 17.59 -8.38 -18.09
N ASP A 338 18.71 -7.75 -18.46
CA ASP A 338 19.95 -8.43 -18.82
C ASP A 338 20.58 -9.17 -17.64
N THR A 339 20.62 -8.51 -16.47
CA THR A 339 21.17 -9.11 -15.26
C THR A 339 20.32 -10.28 -14.77
N PHE A 340 18.99 -10.12 -14.73
CA PHE A 340 18.08 -11.19 -14.31
C PHE A 340 18.12 -12.38 -15.28
N SER A 341 18.15 -12.11 -16.58
CA SER A 341 18.26 -13.14 -17.62
C SER A 341 19.57 -13.91 -17.52
N SER A 342 20.68 -13.23 -17.21
CA SER A 342 21.98 -13.87 -17.02
C SER A 342 21.99 -14.80 -15.80
N LYS A 343 21.39 -14.36 -14.68
CA LYS A 343 21.23 -15.19 -13.47
C LYS A 343 20.35 -16.41 -13.72
N LEU A 344 19.20 -16.25 -14.38
CA LEU A 344 18.33 -17.37 -14.73
C LEU A 344 19.02 -18.37 -15.67
N LYS A 345 19.83 -17.89 -16.62
CA LYS A 345 20.65 -18.78 -17.45
C LYS A 345 21.62 -19.57 -16.57
N ALA A 346 22.33 -18.93 -15.64
CA ALA A 346 23.23 -19.64 -14.73
C ALA A 346 22.51 -20.72 -13.91
N ILE A 347 21.33 -20.41 -13.36
CA ILE A 347 20.50 -21.36 -12.60
C ILE A 347 20.10 -22.55 -13.46
N ASN A 348 19.60 -22.31 -14.68
CA ASN A 348 19.12 -23.38 -15.56
C ASN A 348 20.24 -24.32 -16.02
N HIS A 349 21.45 -23.81 -16.24
CA HIS A 349 22.60 -24.61 -16.65
C HIS A 349 23.31 -25.31 -15.48
N ASN A 350 23.01 -24.93 -14.23
CA ASN A 350 23.60 -25.56 -13.06
C ASN A 350 22.91 -26.91 -12.80
N SER A 351 23.66 -28.00 -12.98
CA SER A 351 23.20 -29.37 -12.74
C SER A 351 23.04 -29.71 -11.27
N ASN A 352 23.61 -28.91 -10.37
CA ASN A 352 23.52 -29.14 -8.93
C ASN A 352 22.26 -28.51 -8.32
N ILE A 353 21.49 -27.73 -9.09
CA ILE A 353 20.22 -27.16 -8.60
C ILE A 353 19.09 -28.12 -8.94
N ASP A 354 18.26 -28.44 -7.96
CA ASP A 354 17.14 -29.35 -8.09
C ASP A 354 16.14 -28.89 -9.15
N GLU A 355 15.61 -29.84 -9.93
CA GLU A 355 14.62 -29.52 -10.97
C GLU A 355 13.30 -28.98 -10.39
N ASP A 356 12.88 -29.45 -9.21
CA ASP A 356 11.71 -28.91 -8.48
C ASP A 356 11.92 -27.41 -8.16
N THR A 357 13.14 -27.02 -7.81
CA THR A 357 13.49 -25.61 -7.55
C THR A 357 13.42 -24.76 -8.81
N LYS A 358 13.92 -25.27 -9.94
CA LYS A 358 13.82 -24.59 -11.23
C LYS A 358 12.36 -24.42 -11.67
N GLU A 359 11.53 -25.45 -11.48
CA GLU A 359 10.10 -25.43 -11.81
C GLU A 359 9.32 -24.44 -10.92
N LYS A 360 9.59 -24.43 -9.60
CA LYS A 360 9.03 -23.46 -8.64
C LYS A 360 9.37 -22.03 -9.02
N LEU A 361 10.63 -21.74 -9.33
CA LEU A 361 11.07 -20.40 -9.74
C LEU A 361 10.43 -19.98 -11.07
N ALA A 362 10.42 -20.86 -12.07
CA ALA A 362 9.78 -20.60 -13.36
C ALA A 362 8.28 -20.33 -13.23
N SER A 363 7.59 -21.09 -12.37
CA SER A 363 6.18 -20.92 -12.07
C SER A 363 5.91 -19.60 -11.34
N ALA A 364 6.73 -19.23 -10.35
CA ALA A 364 6.61 -17.94 -9.65
C ALA A 364 6.75 -16.76 -10.63
N ILE A 365 7.70 -16.81 -11.56
CA ILE A 365 7.87 -15.80 -12.61
C ILE A 365 6.66 -15.77 -13.55
N ARG A 366 6.13 -16.94 -13.95
CA ARG A 366 4.92 -17.03 -14.77
C ARG A 366 3.73 -16.37 -14.08
N TYR A 367 3.50 -16.68 -12.81
CA TYR A 367 2.41 -16.09 -12.03
C TYR A 367 2.58 -14.59 -11.78
N PHE A 368 3.81 -14.12 -11.60
CA PHE A 368 4.11 -12.69 -11.54
C PHE A 368 3.72 -11.97 -12.84
N ARG A 369 4.00 -12.58 -14.01
CA ARG A 369 3.57 -12.06 -15.32
C ARG A 369 2.06 -12.07 -15.48
N LEU A 370 1.40 -13.21 -15.21
CA LEU A 370 -0.06 -13.34 -15.31
C LEU A 370 -0.80 -12.35 -14.41
N GLY A 371 -0.29 -12.13 -13.19
CA GLY A 371 -0.82 -11.10 -12.29
C GLY A 371 -0.57 -9.67 -12.78
N SER A 372 0.48 -9.41 -13.55
CA SER A 372 0.75 -8.08 -14.12
C SER A 372 -0.03 -7.78 -15.39
N GLU A 373 -0.50 -8.81 -16.09
CA GLU A 373 -1.32 -8.73 -17.31
C GLU A 373 -2.83 -8.83 -17.03
N SER A 374 -3.21 -9.22 -15.81
CA SER A 374 -4.60 -9.36 -15.41
C SER A 374 -5.30 -8.01 -15.40
N VAL A 375 -6.55 -8.00 -15.87
CA VAL A 375 -7.38 -6.79 -15.92
C VAL A 375 -8.06 -6.60 -14.56
N GLU A 376 -8.70 -7.64 -14.02
CA GLU A 376 -9.37 -7.62 -12.71
C GLU A 376 -8.40 -7.81 -11.55
N VAL A 377 -8.58 -7.00 -10.50
CA VAL A 377 -7.63 -6.94 -9.39
C VAL A 377 -7.65 -8.21 -8.52
N GLU A 378 -8.78 -8.92 -8.50
CA GLU A 378 -8.95 -10.23 -7.89
C GLU A 378 -8.07 -11.27 -8.60
N HIS A 379 -7.99 -11.21 -9.93
CA HIS A 379 -7.10 -12.08 -10.71
C HIS A 379 -5.63 -11.70 -10.52
N GLU A 380 -5.32 -10.40 -10.45
CA GLU A 380 -3.96 -9.96 -10.08
C GLU A 380 -3.57 -10.56 -8.71
N PHE A 381 -4.44 -10.41 -7.71
CA PHE A 381 -4.25 -10.90 -6.35
C PHE A 381 -4.04 -12.42 -6.31
N ILE A 382 -4.92 -13.18 -6.94
CA ILE A 382 -4.87 -14.65 -6.93
C ILE A 382 -3.63 -15.17 -7.66
N ASN A 383 -3.24 -14.56 -8.79
CA ASN A 383 -2.01 -14.95 -9.48
C ASN A 383 -0.77 -14.67 -8.63
N TYR A 384 -0.66 -13.49 -8.00
CA TYR A 384 0.47 -13.23 -7.11
C TYR A 384 0.48 -14.17 -5.88
N TRP A 385 -0.71 -14.51 -5.35
CA TRP A 385 -0.84 -15.49 -4.27
C TRP A 385 -0.34 -16.86 -4.70
N PHE A 386 -0.78 -17.38 -5.86
CA PHE A 386 -0.34 -18.68 -6.36
C PHE A 386 1.16 -18.74 -6.61
N GLY A 387 1.75 -17.67 -7.16
CA GLY A 387 3.21 -17.59 -7.33
C GLY A 387 3.94 -17.70 -5.99
N LEU A 388 3.45 -17.02 -4.96
CA LEU A 388 4.05 -17.07 -3.62
C LEU A 388 3.82 -18.43 -2.96
N GLU A 389 2.59 -18.94 -3.00
CA GLU A 389 2.21 -20.23 -2.44
C GLU A 389 3.02 -21.38 -3.03
N TYR A 390 3.19 -21.40 -4.35
CA TYR A 390 3.96 -22.44 -5.00
C TYR A 390 5.44 -22.38 -4.65
N LEU A 391 6.03 -21.19 -4.55
CA LEU A 391 7.44 -21.02 -4.18
C LEU A 391 7.75 -21.53 -2.77
N TYR A 392 6.82 -21.39 -1.82
CA TYR A 392 6.97 -21.90 -0.45
C TYR A 392 6.36 -23.30 -0.23
N SER A 393 5.81 -23.91 -1.28
CA SER A 393 5.21 -25.24 -1.21
C SER A 393 6.29 -26.32 -1.02
N SER A 394 5.92 -27.40 -0.32
CA SER A 394 6.80 -28.57 -0.13
C SER A 394 5.97 -29.83 -0.25
N GLN A 395 6.53 -30.86 -0.89
CA GLN A 395 5.90 -32.17 -1.01
C GLN A 395 5.84 -32.91 0.34
N PHE A 396 6.70 -32.52 1.30
CA PHE A 396 6.88 -33.22 2.57
C PHE A 396 6.16 -32.55 3.76
N ALA A 397 5.76 -31.28 3.62
CA ALA A 397 5.16 -30.52 4.71
C ALA A 397 3.74 -30.03 4.37
N LYS A 398 2.78 -30.26 5.27
CA LYS A 398 1.39 -29.76 5.13
C LYS A 398 1.28 -28.31 5.58
N GLY A 399 0.45 -27.53 4.88
CA GLY A 399 0.04 -26.19 5.30
C GLY A 399 0.95 -25.08 4.76
N THR A 400 0.91 -24.84 3.45
CA THR A 400 1.73 -23.83 2.75
C THR A 400 1.62 -22.43 3.35
N ILE A 401 0.44 -22.04 3.84
CA ILE A 401 0.25 -20.76 4.53
C ILE A 401 1.13 -20.63 5.78
N ASN A 402 1.26 -21.70 6.58
CA ASN A 402 2.10 -21.68 7.77
C ASN A 402 3.56 -21.58 7.37
N ARG A 403 3.99 -22.32 6.34
CA ARG A 403 5.35 -22.19 5.78
C ARG A 403 5.66 -20.77 5.30
N ILE A 404 4.74 -20.13 4.58
CA ILE A 404 4.92 -18.72 4.18
C ILE A 404 5.07 -17.87 5.44
N LYS A 405 4.16 -17.99 6.41
CA LYS A 405 4.24 -17.21 7.64
C LYS A 405 5.53 -17.48 8.40
N ASP A 406 6.05 -18.69 8.42
CA ASP A 406 7.22 -19.05 9.20
C ASP A 406 8.52 -18.58 8.54
N TYR A 407 8.71 -18.84 7.25
CA TYR A 407 9.95 -18.50 6.56
C TYR A 407 9.95 -17.10 5.95
N PHE A 408 8.87 -16.65 5.30
CA PHE A 408 8.84 -15.34 4.63
C PHE A 408 9.12 -14.21 5.62
N LYS A 409 8.49 -14.25 6.81
CA LYS A 409 8.68 -13.20 7.82
C LYS A 409 10.13 -13.11 8.31
N LYS A 410 10.81 -14.25 8.45
CA LYS A 410 12.23 -14.32 8.86
C LYS A 410 13.14 -13.77 7.76
N ILE A 411 13.02 -14.31 6.54
CA ILE A 411 13.79 -13.85 5.36
C ILE A 411 13.63 -12.35 5.15
N HIS A 412 12.38 -11.87 5.16
CA HIS A 412 12.10 -10.46 4.95
C HIS A 412 12.60 -9.57 6.11
N THR A 413 12.65 -10.08 7.34
CA THR A 413 13.22 -9.36 8.49
C THR A 413 14.75 -9.26 8.39
N LEU A 414 15.44 -10.28 7.89
CA LEU A 414 16.89 -10.26 7.67
C LEU A 414 17.30 -9.15 6.69
N GLY A 415 16.60 -9.03 5.56
CA GLY A 415 16.86 -7.97 4.57
C GLY A 415 16.25 -6.60 4.93
N TYR A 416 15.54 -6.47 6.05
CA TYR A 416 14.75 -5.28 6.35
C TYR A 416 15.62 -4.07 6.69
N VAL A 417 16.63 -4.26 7.54
CA VAL A 417 17.52 -3.18 8.00
C VAL A 417 18.26 -2.59 6.81
N GLN A 418 18.93 -3.45 6.03
CA GLN A 418 19.66 -3.04 4.84
C GLN A 418 18.76 -2.27 3.86
N ARG A 419 17.52 -2.72 3.62
CA ARG A 419 16.58 -2.01 2.74
C ARG A 419 16.29 -0.58 3.21
N LEU A 420 16.11 -0.38 4.52
CA LEU A 420 15.87 0.96 5.08
C LEU A 420 17.10 1.88 4.96
N PHE A 421 18.30 1.36 5.18
CA PHE A 421 19.54 2.12 5.05
C PHE A 421 19.84 2.44 3.58
N ASN A 422 19.60 1.51 2.66
CA ASN A 422 19.68 1.75 1.21
C ASN A 422 18.69 2.82 0.73
N ASP A 423 17.41 2.75 1.15
CA ASP A 423 16.44 3.81 0.82
C ASP A 423 16.89 5.17 1.36
N PHE A 424 17.45 5.22 2.56
CA PHE A 424 18.00 6.45 3.12
C PHE A 424 19.17 6.98 2.26
N ARG A 425 20.17 6.14 1.94
CA ARG A 425 21.30 6.50 1.06
C ARG A 425 20.83 7.03 -0.29
N ASP A 426 19.90 6.33 -0.94
CA ASP A 426 19.38 6.69 -2.25
C ASP A 426 18.62 8.02 -2.21
N ASN A 427 17.90 8.31 -1.12
CA ASN A 427 17.22 9.59 -0.93
C ASN A 427 18.19 10.73 -0.65
N VAL A 428 19.26 10.50 0.12
CA VAL A 428 20.37 11.47 0.31
C VAL A 428 20.99 11.81 -1.05
N LYS A 429 21.29 10.79 -1.86
CA LYS A 429 21.83 10.95 -3.21
C LYS A 429 20.89 11.74 -4.11
N ARG A 430 19.60 11.40 -4.10
CA ARG A 430 18.57 12.08 -4.90
C ARG A 430 18.41 13.55 -4.53
N LEU A 431 18.59 13.89 -3.25
CA LEU A 431 18.50 15.26 -2.73
C LEU A 431 19.80 16.06 -2.88
N ASN A 432 20.89 15.42 -3.33
CA ASN A 432 22.24 15.97 -3.38
C ASN A 432 22.78 16.42 -2.01
N LEU A 433 22.63 15.57 -0.98
CA LEU A 433 23.07 15.84 0.40
C LEU A 433 24.26 14.95 0.83
N GLN A 434 25.00 14.37 -0.12
CA GLN A 434 26.12 13.47 0.16
C GLN A 434 27.23 14.19 0.94
N ASP A 435 27.51 15.45 0.59
CA ASP A 435 28.56 16.27 1.21
C ASP A 435 28.26 16.60 2.69
N GLU A 436 27.02 16.41 3.13
CA GLU A 436 26.60 16.64 4.52
C GLU A 436 26.80 15.40 5.41
N ILE A 437 27.25 14.28 4.83
CA ILE A 437 27.55 13.03 5.53
C ILE A 437 29.05 12.76 5.47
N HIS A 438 29.65 12.56 6.65
CA HIS A 438 31.05 12.16 6.76
C HIS A 438 31.26 10.76 6.20
N SER A 439 32.33 10.55 5.43
CA SER A 439 32.70 9.26 4.84
C SER A 439 31.61 8.60 3.99
N TYR A 440 30.77 9.39 3.32
CA TYR A 440 29.71 8.87 2.44
C TYR A 440 30.29 7.90 1.40
N ASP A 441 29.72 6.71 1.32
CA ASP A 441 30.05 5.69 0.33
C ASP A 441 28.79 5.28 -0.45
N ASP A 442 28.97 5.08 -1.76
CA ASP A 442 27.89 4.72 -2.69
C ASP A 442 27.53 3.23 -2.64
N GLU A 443 28.44 2.38 -2.14
CA GLU A 443 28.34 0.93 -2.07
C GLU A 443 28.21 0.45 -0.63
N ASP A 444 29.13 0.85 0.26
CA ASP A 444 29.16 0.43 1.65
C ASP A 444 28.22 1.29 2.53
N LEU A 445 27.43 0.65 3.37
CA LEU A 445 26.51 1.32 4.32
C LEU A 445 27.13 1.51 5.72
N SER A 446 28.32 0.96 5.96
CA SER A 446 28.97 0.95 7.28
C SER A 446 29.24 2.34 7.83
N PHE A 447 29.49 3.33 6.97
CA PHE A 447 29.70 4.74 7.37
C PHE A 447 28.52 5.31 8.20
N MET A 448 27.30 4.80 8.01
CA MET A 448 26.14 5.26 8.76
C MET A 448 26.13 4.81 10.23
N LEU A 449 26.97 3.84 10.58
CA LEU A 449 27.15 3.36 11.96
C LEU A 449 28.29 4.06 12.69
N GLU A 450 29.14 4.83 11.99
CA GLU A 450 30.31 5.49 12.55
C GLU A 450 29.95 6.83 13.21
N ASP A 451 30.66 7.20 14.29
CA ASP A 451 30.77 8.55 14.84
C ASP A 451 29.47 9.38 14.94
N ASP A 452 28.36 8.76 15.35
CA ASP A 452 27.02 9.38 15.40
C ASP A 452 26.63 10.09 14.09
N CYS A 453 27.00 9.50 12.95
CA CYS A 453 26.76 10.05 11.61
C CYS A 453 25.30 10.49 11.43
N LEU A 454 24.34 9.61 11.76
CA LEU A 454 22.90 9.89 11.62
C LEU A 454 22.41 11.01 12.56
N GLY A 455 22.94 11.09 13.78
CA GLY A 455 22.59 12.14 14.74
C GLY A 455 23.13 13.51 14.30
N LYS A 456 24.39 13.56 13.85
CA LYS A 456 25.00 14.77 13.28
C LYS A 456 24.26 15.23 12.03
N PHE A 457 23.93 14.31 11.13
CA PHE A 457 23.13 14.61 9.94
C PHE A 457 21.77 15.23 10.31
N TYR A 458 21.08 14.70 11.31
CA TYR A 458 19.83 15.27 11.81
C TYR A 458 20.01 16.71 12.31
N ILE A 459 20.98 16.95 13.18
CA ILE A 459 21.24 18.27 13.78
C ILE A 459 21.52 19.32 12.71
N ASN A 460 22.22 18.94 11.63
CA ASN A 460 22.55 19.86 10.54
C ASN A 460 21.36 20.14 9.61
N ASN A 461 20.36 19.26 9.56
CA ASN A 461 19.33 19.27 8.52
C ASN A 461 17.88 19.34 8.97
N TYR A 462 17.60 19.29 10.28
CA TYR A 462 16.23 19.19 10.77
C TYR A 462 15.32 20.37 10.35
N LEU A 463 15.89 21.54 10.06
CA LEU A 463 15.15 22.71 9.57
C LEU A 463 15.05 22.76 8.04
N SER A 464 16.14 22.48 7.33
CA SER A 464 16.26 22.59 5.87
C SER A 464 15.65 21.40 5.12
N ASN A 465 15.79 20.20 5.68
CA ASN A 465 15.35 18.95 5.11
C ASN A 465 14.60 18.09 6.17
N PRO A 466 13.40 18.50 6.63
CA PRO A 466 12.70 17.90 7.76
C PRO A 466 12.46 16.39 7.65
N LEU A 467 11.96 15.89 6.51
CA LEU A 467 11.62 14.47 6.39
C LEU A 467 12.84 13.54 6.42
N ILE A 468 13.87 13.83 5.62
CA ILE A 468 15.06 12.98 5.52
C ILE A 468 15.90 13.03 6.80
N SER A 469 16.00 14.19 7.44
CA SER A 469 16.66 14.31 8.75
C SER A 469 15.90 13.56 9.84
N PHE A 470 14.56 13.71 9.89
CA PHE A 470 13.73 12.94 10.81
C PHE A 470 13.92 11.43 10.62
N ARG A 471 14.00 10.96 9.36
CA ARG A 471 14.31 9.57 9.03
C ARG A 471 15.68 9.13 9.56
N ALA A 472 16.73 9.93 9.39
CA ALA A 472 18.06 9.63 9.93
C ALA A 472 18.02 9.39 11.44
N MET A 473 17.39 10.30 12.18
CA MET A 473 17.24 10.16 13.64
C MET A 473 16.37 8.95 14.01
N ARG A 474 15.36 8.60 13.22
CA ARG A 474 14.55 7.39 13.44
C ARG A 474 15.33 6.11 13.19
N LEU A 475 16.21 6.06 12.20
CA LEU A 475 17.11 4.93 11.97
C LEU A 475 18.06 4.76 13.15
N LYS A 476 18.71 5.86 13.60
CA LYS A 476 19.55 5.87 14.80
C LYS A 476 18.79 5.34 16.02
N GLN A 477 17.62 5.89 16.33
CA GLN A 477 16.84 5.47 17.49
C GLN A 477 16.37 4.02 17.44
N ARG A 478 16.12 3.46 16.25
CA ARG A 478 15.58 2.10 16.12
C ARG A 478 16.66 1.04 16.11
N PHE A 479 17.79 1.35 15.48
CA PHE A 479 18.83 0.37 15.21
C PHE A 479 20.03 0.57 16.10
N ILE A 480 20.43 1.81 16.41
CA ILE A 480 21.67 2.12 17.15
C ILE A 480 21.39 2.35 18.65
N ASP A 481 20.46 3.24 19.00
CA ASP A 481 20.27 3.68 20.40
C ASP A 481 19.38 2.74 21.23
N LYS A 482 18.44 2.03 20.59
CA LYS A 482 17.48 1.15 21.27
C LYS A 482 17.71 -0.30 20.88
N ASN A 483 16.97 -1.18 21.56
CA ASN A 483 16.97 -2.60 21.26
C ASN A 483 16.42 -2.86 19.84
N CYS A 484 17.33 -3.00 18.88
CA CYS A 484 17.05 -3.35 17.49
C CYS A 484 16.13 -4.58 17.39
N MET A 485 16.34 -5.58 18.26
CA MET A 485 15.55 -6.81 18.25
C MET A 485 14.09 -6.62 18.61
N GLU A 486 13.78 -5.69 19.51
CA GLU A 486 12.38 -5.37 19.80
C GLU A 486 11.68 -4.81 18.55
N TYR A 487 12.40 -3.97 17.78
CA TYR A 487 11.87 -3.40 16.55
C TYR A 487 11.71 -4.44 15.43
N LEU A 488 12.68 -5.36 15.28
CA LEU A 488 12.59 -6.44 14.30
C LEU A 488 11.47 -7.44 14.65
N LYS A 489 11.31 -7.82 15.92
CA LYS A 489 10.17 -8.65 16.37
C LYS A 489 8.83 -7.97 16.11
N LYS A 490 8.75 -6.65 16.29
CA LYS A 490 7.54 -5.89 15.93
C LYS A 490 7.26 -5.91 14.43
N HIS A 491 8.30 -5.79 13.60
CA HIS A 491 8.18 -5.90 12.14
C HIS A 491 7.70 -7.29 11.71
N GLU A 492 8.30 -8.34 12.27
CA GLU A 492 7.91 -9.73 12.08
C GLU A 492 6.41 -9.95 12.41
N LEU A 493 5.96 -9.47 13.56
CA LEU A 493 4.55 -9.56 13.97
C LEU A 493 3.62 -8.82 13.00
N ASN A 494 4.03 -7.65 12.49
CA ASN A 494 3.23 -6.92 11.51
C ASN A 494 3.10 -7.71 10.19
N LEU A 495 4.16 -8.37 9.73
CA LEU A 495 4.11 -9.24 8.55
C LEU A 495 3.16 -10.41 8.79
N GLU A 496 3.17 -11.00 9.99
CA GLU A 496 2.29 -12.11 10.34
C GLU A 496 0.80 -11.69 10.34
N HIS A 497 0.48 -10.54 10.93
CA HIS A 497 -0.86 -9.95 10.83
C HIS A 497 -1.28 -9.73 9.37
N HIS A 498 -0.37 -9.19 8.56
CA HIS A 498 -0.64 -8.86 7.18
C HIS A 498 -0.83 -10.10 6.28
N LEU A 499 0.03 -11.13 6.42
CA LEU A 499 -0.12 -12.41 5.74
C LEU A 499 -1.40 -13.14 6.15
N THR A 500 -1.80 -13.05 7.42
CA THR A 500 -3.07 -13.59 7.89
C THR A 500 -4.25 -12.91 7.21
N ARG A 501 -4.18 -11.59 7.03
CA ARG A 501 -5.20 -10.81 6.31
C ARG A 501 -5.24 -11.17 4.83
N ILE A 502 -4.09 -11.27 4.16
CA ILE A 502 -3.98 -11.72 2.76
C ILE A 502 -4.63 -13.09 2.59
N TYR A 503 -4.31 -14.04 3.46
CA TYR A 503 -4.89 -15.38 3.41
C TYR A 503 -6.42 -15.37 3.59
N ARG A 504 -6.95 -14.56 4.51
CA ARG A 504 -8.40 -14.40 4.67
C ARG A 504 -9.03 -13.80 3.41
N THR A 505 -8.43 -12.77 2.83
CA THR A 505 -8.91 -12.16 1.59
C THR A 505 -8.88 -13.15 0.42
N ARG A 506 -7.83 -13.98 0.32
CA ARG A 506 -7.76 -15.08 -0.64
C ARG A 506 -8.94 -16.02 -0.49
N ASN A 507 -9.23 -16.47 0.73
CA ASN A 507 -10.35 -17.37 0.99
C ASN A 507 -11.70 -16.72 0.66
N GLN A 508 -11.88 -15.43 0.96
CA GLN A 508 -13.08 -14.68 0.59
C GLN A 508 -13.26 -14.56 -0.93
N ILE A 509 -12.19 -14.32 -1.69
CA ILE A 509 -12.25 -14.25 -3.16
C ILE A 509 -12.61 -15.62 -3.74
N VAL A 510 -11.97 -16.69 -3.25
CA VAL A 510 -12.15 -18.06 -3.76
C VAL A 510 -13.53 -18.66 -3.38
N HIS A 511 -14.03 -18.37 -2.18
CA HIS A 511 -15.23 -19.02 -1.64
C HIS A 511 -16.48 -18.14 -1.61
N ASP A 512 -16.34 -16.83 -1.37
CA ASP A 512 -17.46 -15.93 -1.10
C ASP A 512 -17.69 -14.87 -2.20
N ALA A 513 -16.86 -14.85 -3.25
CA ALA A 513 -16.87 -13.85 -4.33
C ALA A 513 -16.98 -12.39 -3.79
N ALA A 514 -16.40 -12.14 -2.62
CA ALA A 514 -16.67 -10.92 -1.86
C ALA A 514 -15.83 -9.75 -2.36
N LYS A 515 -16.48 -8.61 -2.63
CA LYS A 515 -15.81 -7.34 -2.98
C LYS A 515 -15.16 -6.74 -1.73
N ASN A 516 -13.85 -6.88 -1.58
CA ASN A 516 -13.11 -6.31 -0.46
C ASN A 516 -12.63 -4.88 -0.79
N MET A 517 -13.06 -3.89 0.01
CA MET A 517 -12.75 -2.46 -0.24
C MET A 517 -11.24 -2.17 -0.34
N ASN A 518 -10.41 -2.95 0.36
CA ASN A 518 -8.97 -2.71 0.46
C ASN A 518 -8.10 -3.66 -0.39
N ILE A 519 -8.70 -4.41 -1.32
CA ILE A 519 -7.98 -5.40 -2.12
C ILE A 519 -6.76 -4.80 -2.86
N LEU A 520 -6.85 -3.57 -3.37
CA LEU A 520 -5.75 -2.91 -4.09
C LEU A 520 -4.46 -2.79 -3.28
N LEU A 521 -4.54 -2.37 -2.01
CA LEU A 521 -3.38 -2.23 -1.12
C LEU A 521 -2.79 -3.60 -0.76
N LEU A 522 -3.65 -4.61 -0.56
CA LEU A 522 -3.23 -5.98 -0.32
C LEU A 522 -2.54 -6.58 -1.56
N THR A 523 -3.11 -6.38 -2.75
CA THR A 523 -2.53 -6.82 -4.03
C THR A 523 -1.18 -6.16 -4.30
N SER A 524 -1.04 -4.86 -4.05
CA SER A 524 0.23 -4.13 -4.19
C SER A 524 1.32 -4.73 -3.30
N SER A 525 0.99 -5.03 -2.04
CA SER A 525 1.92 -5.64 -1.11
C SER A 525 2.24 -7.11 -1.45
N LEU A 526 1.25 -7.87 -1.92
CA LEU A 526 1.43 -9.25 -2.33
C LEU A 526 2.32 -9.37 -3.57
N LYS A 527 2.14 -8.45 -4.54
CA LYS A 527 3.05 -8.30 -5.68
C LYS A 527 4.50 -8.08 -5.21
N TYR A 528 4.67 -7.23 -4.19
CA TYR A 528 5.97 -6.96 -3.58
C TYR A 528 6.55 -8.23 -2.93
N TYR A 529 5.77 -8.97 -2.14
CA TYR A 529 6.21 -10.20 -1.49
C TYR A 529 6.65 -11.29 -2.48
N LEU A 530 5.93 -11.44 -3.59
CA LEU A 530 6.31 -12.37 -4.65
C LEU A 530 7.61 -11.91 -5.34
N ALA A 531 7.70 -10.65 -5.75
CA ALA A 531 8.90 -10.11 -6.39
C ALA A 531 10.13 -10.24 -5.49
N TYR A 532 9.99 -9.92 -4.20
CA TYR A 532 11.05 -10.05 -3.21
C TYR A 532 11.49 -11.52 -3.04
N SER A 533 10.53 -12.46 -2.96
CA SER A 533 10.85 -13.89 -2.85
C SER A 533 11.57 -14.44 -4.08
N ILE A 534 11.18 -13.98 -5.28
CA ILE A 534 11.88 -14.32 -6.54
C ILE A 534 13.30 -13.76 -6.51
N ASP A 535 13.50 -12.52 -6.05
CA ASP A 535 14.83 -11.90 -5.96
C ASP A 535 15.76 -12.69 -5.03
N VAL A 536 15.30 -12.94 -3.81
CA VAL A 536 16.06 -13.67 -2.78
C VAL A 536 16.40 -15.08 -3.27
N THR A 537 15.43 -15.77 -3.87
CA THR A 537 15.66 -17.12 -4.44
C THR A 537 16.72 -17.07 -5.54
N THR A 538 16.59 -16.13 -6.48
CA THR A 538 17.53 -15.98 -7.60
C THR A 538 18.93 -15.60 -7.10
N TYR A 539 19.01 -14.78 -6.06
CA TYR A 539 20.27 -14.38 -5.42
C TYR A 539 21.00 -15.60 -4.86
N TRP A 540 20.38 -16.33 -3.93
CA TRP A 540 21.02 -17.46 -3.25
C TRP A 540 21.40 -18.61 -4.20
N LEU A 541 20.61 -18.86 -5.25
CA LEU A 541 20.92 -19.89 -6.25
C LEU A 541 22.07 -19.50 -7.21
N THR A 542 22.45 -18.23 -7.27
CA THR A 542 23.55 -17.75 -8.13
C THR A 542 24.81 -17.37 -7.37
N ASP A 543 24.73 -17.26 -6.04
CA ASP A 543 25.86 -16.93 -5.20
C ASP A 543 26.80 -18.14 -5.01
N SER A 544 28.00 -17.88 -4.49
CA SER A 544 29.13 -18.82 -4.41
C SER A 544 28.96 -19.91 -3.34
N ILE A 545 27.81 -19.95 -2.67
CA ILE A 545 27.49 -20.87 -1.57
C ILE A 545 26.79 -22.09 -2.18
N PRO A 546 27.10 -23.33 -1.76
CA PRO A 546 26.50 -24.55 -2.32
C PRO A 546 25.03 -24.69 -1.86
N ILE A 547 24.15 -23.91 -2.47
CA ILE A 547 22.71 -23.96 -2.29
C ILE A 547 22.12 -24.65 -3.53
N HIS A 548 21.38 -25.73 -3.30
CA HIS A 548 20.91 -26.62 -4.35
C HIS A 548 19.39 -26.57 -4.50
N SER A 549 18.68 -26.16 -3.45
CA SER A 549 17.22 -26.12 -3.43
C SER A 549 16.65 -24.84 -2.78
N ILE A 550 15.37 -24.56 -3.03
CA ILE A 550 14.64 -23.53 -2.27
C ILE A 550 14.57 -23.92 -0.79
N GLU A 551 14.40 -25.20 -0.48
CA GLU A 551 14.43 -25.71 0.90
C GLU A 551 15.73 -25.33 1.62
N ASP A 552 16.89 -25.45 0.98
CA ASP A 552 18.18 -25.00 1.55
C ASP A 552 18.16 -23.50 1.86
N ILE A 553 17.56 -22.68 0.96
CA ILE A 553 17.44 -21.24 1.17
C ILE A 553 16.58 -20.96 2.40
N LEU A 554 15.44 -21.64 2.52
CA LEU A 554 14.51 -21.44 3.64
C LEU A 554 15.17 -21.81 4.97
N GLU A 555 15.81 -22.97 5.05
CA GLU A 555 16.48 -23.47 6.27
C GLU A 555 17.74 -22.66 6.62
N LEU A 556 18.52 -22.23 5.62
CA LEU A 556 19.68 -21.35 5.84
C LEU A 556 19.24 -20.01 6.41
N ASN A 557 18.21 -19.38 5.83
CA ASN A 557 17.70 -18.11 6.34
C ASN A 557 17.07 -18.27 7.72
N ASP A 558 16.44 -19.41 8.02
CA ASP A 558 15.98 -19.69 9.39
C ASP A 558 17.14 -19.78 10.37
N THR A 559 18.18 -20.55 10.04
CA THR A 559 19.39 -20.69 10.86
C THR A 559 20.08 -19.33 11.08
N LEU A 560 20.18 -18.52 10.02
CA LEU A 560 20.71 -17.15 10.13
C LEU A 560 19.84 -16.31 11.06
N TYR A 561 18.52 -16.38 10.94
CA TYR A 561 17.60 -15.67 11.81
C TYR A 561 17.74 -16.09 13.28
N GLU A 562 17.83 -17.39 13.57
CA GLU A 562 18.08 -17.91 14.91
C GLU A 562 19.43 -17.45 15.49
N LYS A 563 20.48 -17.43 14.66
CA LYS A 563 21.78 -16.85 15.04
C LYS A 563 21.62 -15.39 15.45
N TYR A 564 20.90 -14.59 14.67
CA TYR A 564 20.68 -13.17 15.00
C TYR A 564 19.82 -12.98 16.26
N ILE A 565 18.83 -13.85 16.51
CA ILE A 565 18.05 -13.79 17.75
C ILE A 565 18.88 -14.16 18.98
N SER A 566 19.77 -15.15 18.87
CA SER A 566 20.46 -15.74 20.01
C SER A 566 21.73 -15.00 20.46
N GLN A 567 22.34 -14.19 19.58
CA GLN A 567 23.68 -13.62 19.82
C GLN A 567 23.75 -12.13 20.20
N ASP A 568 22.66 -11.46 20.63
CA ASP A 568 22.67 -10.01 20.95
C ASP A 568 23.36 -9.17 19.85
N LEU A 569 22.96 -9.43 18.60
CA LEU A 569 23.19 -8.69 17.35
C LEU A 569 24.27 -7.60 17.28
N ASN A 570 25.20 -7.76 16.34
CA ASN A 570 25.90 -6.65 15.71
C ASN A 570 25.12 -6.17 14.47
N ILE A 571 24.66 -4.92 14.47
CA ILE A 571 23.95 -4.29 13.35
C ILE A 571 24.80 -4.30 12.07
N GLN A 572 26.14 -4.28 12.20
CA GLN A 572 27.05 -4.41 11.06
C GLN A 572 26.79 -5.68 10.26
N ASP A 573 26.44 -6.79 10.93
CA ASP A 573 26.12 -8.04 10.24
C ASP A 573 24.82 -7.90 9.44
N LEU A 574 23.79 -7.23 9.96
CA LEU A 574 22.52 -7.04 9.22
C LEU A 574 22.62 -6.07 8.06
N ILE A 575 23.57 -5.14 8.10
CA ILE A 575 23.81 -4.18 7.03
C ILE A 575 24.70 -4.77 5.92
N SER A 576 25.59 -5.70 6.28
CA SER A 576 26.46 -6.42 5.33
C SER A 576 25.80 -7.67 4.73
N VAL A 577 24.73 -8.20 5.35
CA VAL A 577 23.90 -9.25 4.76
C VAL A 577 23.23 -8.72 3.49
N ASN A 578 23.70 -9.22 2.34
CA ASN A 578 23.14 -9.03 0.99
C ASN A 578 23.55 -7.76 0.21
N ASP A 579 24.84 -7.55 0.00
CA ASP A 579 25.35 -6.49 -0.91
C ASP A 579 24.85 -6.57 -2.37
N LYS A 580 24.08 -7.60 -2.77
CA LYS A 580 23.78 -7.91 -4.18
C LYS A 580 22.37 -8.46 -4.44
N SER A 581 21.38 -8.05 -3.64
CA SER A 581 19.96 -8.16 -4.04
C SER A 581 19.73 -7.36 -5.33
N PHE A 582 19.25 -8.03 -6.37
CA PHE A 582 19.15 -7.47 -7.71
C PHE A 582 17.91 -6.57 -7.84
N LEU A 583 16.85 -6.93 -7.14
CA LEU A 583 15.69 -6.10 -6.88
C LEU A 583 15.84 -5.44 -5.51
N SER A 584 16.72 -4.44 -5.37
CA SER A 584 16.48 -3.43 -4.34
C SER A 584 15.16 -2.70 -4.70
N ILE A 585 14.04 -3.34 -4.36
CA ILE A 585 12.66 -2.86 -4.48
C ILE A 585 12.47 -1.72 -3.49
#